data_AF-A0AA92C5E4-F1
#
_entry.id   AF-A0AA92C5E4-F1
#
_cell.length_a   1.000
_cell.length_b   1.000
_cell.length_c   1.000
_cell.angle_alpha   90.00
_cell.angle_beta   90.00
_cell.angle_gamma   90.00
#
_symmetry.space_group_name_H-M   'P 1'
#
loop_
_entity.id
_entity.type
_entity.pdbx_description
1 polymer ?
#
loop_
_entity_poly.entity_id
_entity_poly.type
_entity_poly.pdbx_seq_one_letter_code
_entity_poly.pdbx_strand_id
1 'polypeptide(L)'
;MSGPISTEEWINARRLSTDAVLERIERRKALLPYQQRTVGLLESAGCEVLFVEKSRRIGLTWGFASYAVLKAARTKAAGGMDVMYISYSQEMTREFIDACAMWARAFNQLAGEIEETVFDDSDDEGQRSIQAFRIKFASGFEIIGLSSAPRSLRGKQGVVMIDEAAFVDNLKELLKAALAFLMWGGQVVVCSTHNGVDNHFNEQIQDILAERKPYKHLRIDFDDALREGLYERICLVTGKEWSAEAEATWRQNIIKFYGDGADEELFCVPTQGSGTWLPAPLIEARMTLKPEDAPIIRLELPTNYLQLSRLQRAAMMAPCLLQLTAALQNLRRDRQHALGFDFGRVADLSVAKLLSIDKLLCRRSALTVEMRNVPGDEQKLITGTILKSAPRLVGAAFDATGMGWTVAEDMGRIFGFRNPEGGGGLIDPIKFTSNSDWYRLHMPPLKAAFEDEGMLELVKDDEHLGDIRLVKVIRGIPKIPDARTGETNKKRHGDFAVALALAHYASRQQWFEYAYLAASALSEDRNDDDDDGHYGRQHW
;
A
#
# COMPACT_ATOMS: atom_id res chain seq x y z
N MET A 1 -11.36 -2.27 -20.84
CA MET A 1 -10.13 -1.45 -20.81
C MET A 1 -9.40 -1.82 -19.52
N SER A 2 -8.45 -2.76 -19.57
CA SER A 2 -7.84 -3.43 -18.39
C SER A 2 -6.33 -3.15 -18.26
N GLY A 3 -5.92 -1.89 -18.42
CA GLY A 3 -4.59 -1.42 -18.04
C GLY A 3 -4.72 -0.05 -17.35
N PRO A 4 -3.90 0.27 -16.33
CA PRO A 4 -4.04 1.50 -15.54
C PRO A 4 -3.73 2.78 -16.33
N ILE A 5 -3.09 2.66 -17.50
CA ILE A 5 -2.61 3.73 -18.35
C ILE A 5 -3.06 3.46 -19.80
N SER A 6 -3.60 4.47 -20.46
CA SER A 6 -4.02 4.39 -21.87
C SER A 6 -2.83 4.24 -22.81
N THR A 7 -3.09 3.77 -24.04
CA THR A 7 -2.04 3.60 -25.06
C THR A 7 -1.30 4.91 -25.35
N GLU A 8 -2.02 6.03 -25.45
CA GLU A 8 -1.43 7.35 -25.73
C GLU A 8 -0.57 7.85 -24.57
N GLU A 9 -1.09 7.73 -23.34
CA GLU A 9 -0.33 8.07 -22.12
C GLU A 9 0.94 7.22 -22.01
N TRP A 10 0.87 5.93 -22.36
CA TRP A 10 2.03 5.03 -22.38
C TRP A 10 3.08 5.48 -23.39
N ILE A 11 2.67 5.76 -24.63
CA ILE A 11 3.58 6.24 -25.68
C ILE A 11 4.28 7.53 -25.23
N ASN A 12 3.53 8.48 -24.69
CA ASN A 12 4.09 9.75 -24.21
C ASN A 12 5.09 9.53 -23.06
N ALA A 13 4.74 8.71 -22.08
CA ALA A 13 5.64 8.37 -20.97
C ALA A 13 6.94 7.72 -21.47
N ARG A 14 6.86 6.83 -22.48
CA ARG A 14 8.03 6.14 -23.01
C ARG A 14 8.90 7.02 -23.89
N ARG A 15 8.30 7.89 -24.71
CA ARG A 15 9.03 8.89 -25.50
C ARG A 15 9.84 9.86 -24.63
N LEU A 16 9.29 10.30 -23.50
CA LEU A 16 10.01 11.14 -22.53
C LEU A 16 11.19 10.42 -21.85
N SER A 17 11.17 9.09 -21.82
CA SER A 17 12.24 8.27 -21.24
C SER A 17 13.32 7.81 -22.24
N THR A 18 13.19 8.14 -23.53
CA THR A 18 13.96 7.55 -24.63
C THR A 18 15.48 7.72 -24.49
N ASP A 19 15.97 8.89 -24.07
CA ASP A 19 17.41 9.15 -23.94
C ASP A 19 18.05 8.29 -22.85
N ALA A 20 17.36 8.07 -21.72
CA ALA A 20 17.81 7.17 -20.65
C ALA A 20 17.66 5.68 -21.03
N VAL A 21 16.80 5.36 -21.99
CA VAL A 21 16.55 3.98 -22.47
C VAL A 21 17.59 3.56 -23.50
N LEU A 22 17.95 4.42 -24.44
CA LEU A 22 19.01 4.15 -25.43
C LEU A 22 20.38 3.93 -24.75
N GLU A 23 20.71 4.71 -23.73
CA GLU A 23 21.93 4.52 -22.93
C GLU A 23 21.96 3.17 -22.16
N ARG A 24 20.78 2.64 -21.79
CA ARG A 24 20.64 1.30 -21.18
C ARG A 24 20.78 0.16 -22.19
N ILE A 25 20.41 0.37 -23.44
CA ILE A 25 20.60 -0.62 -24.53
C ILE A 25 22.09 -0.75 -24.84
N GLU A 26 22.84 0.35 -24.83
CA GLU A 26 24.30 0.34 -25.03
C GLU A 26 25.05 -0.38 -23.90
N ARG A 27 24.58 -0.26 -22.64
CA ARG A 27 25.08 -1.04 -21.51
C ARG A 27 24.36 -2.37 -21.39
N ARG A 28 24.84 -3.39 -22.09
CA ARG A 28 24.38 -4.80 -22.02
C ARG A 28 24.49 -5.41 -20.60
N LYS A 29 23.63 -5.01 -19.67
CA LYS A 29 23.54 -5.64 -18.34
C LYS A 29 22.80 -6.97 -18.46
N ALA A 30 23.34 -8.02 -17.86
CA ALA A 30 22.73 -9.35 -17.94
C ALA A 30 21.31 -9.37 -17.34
N LEU A 31 21.15 -8.85 -16.11
CA LEU A 31 19.86 -8.69 -15.44
C LEU A 31 19.18 -7.36 -15.81
N LEU A 32 17.86 -7.33 -15.85
CA LEU A 32 17.05 -6.10 -15.92
C LEU A 32 17.03 -5.38 -14.55
N PRO A 33 16.73 -4.06 -14.49
CA PRO A 33 16.76 -3.28 -13.25
C PRO A 33 15.92 -3.86 -12.10
N TYR A 34 14.72 -4.41 -12.35
CA TYR A 34 13.88 -5.00 -11.28
C TYR A 34 14.49 -6.30 -10.78
N GLN A 35 15.11 -7.08 -11.67
CA GLN A 35 15.86 -8.28 -11.31
C GLN A 35 17.08 -7.90 -10.46
N GLN A 36 17.83 -6.86 -10.84
CA GLN A 36 18.96 -6.34 -10.07
C GLN A 36 18.53 -5.85 -8.69
N ARG A 37 17.43 -5.08 -8.59
CA ARG A 37 16.88 -4.65 -7.29
C ARG A 37 16.51 -5.84 -6.42
N THR A 38 15.87 -6.85 -7.01
CA THR A 38 15.45 -8.05 -6.28
C THR A 38 16.66 -8.82 -5.75
N VAL A 39 17.66 -9.08 -6.58
CA VAL A 39 18.91 -9.75 -6.17
C VAL A 39 19.67 -8.92 -5.13
N GLY A 40 19.76 -7.61 -5.32
CA GLY A 40 20.40 -6.70 -4.35
C GLY A 40 19.70 -6.69 -3.00
N LEU A 41 18.37 -6.81 -2.98
CA LEU A 41 17.60 -6.93 -1.75
C LEU A 41 17.88 -8.25 -1.03
N LEU A 42 17.95 -9.36 -1.77
CA LEU A 42 18.30 -10.69 -1.22
C LEU A 42 19.73 -10.75 -0.65
N GLU A 43 20.66 -9.98 -1.22
CA GLU A 43 22.03 -9.86 -0.71
C GLU A 43 22.14 -8.95 0.54
N SER A 44 21.11 -8.18 0.84
CA SER A 44 21.12 -7.29 2.01
C SER A 44 20.96 -8.09 3.31
N ALA A 45 21.77 -7.74 4.32
CA ALA A 45 21.77 -8.43 5.61
C ALA A 45 20.43 -8.37 6.37
N GLY A 46 19.54 -7.43 6.01
CA GLY A 46 18.22 -7.26 6.65
C GLY A 46 17.07 -7.95 5.92
N CYS A 47 17.34 -8.82 4.94
CA CYS A 47 16.31 -9.52 4.17
C CYS A 47 16.31 -11.02 4.49
N GLU A 48 15.74 -11.39 5.62
CA GLU A 48 15.57 -12.80 6.01
C GLU A 48 14.37 -13.46 5.30
N VAL A 49 13.28 -12.69 5.13
CA VAL A 49 12.07 -13.13 4.43
C VAL A 49 11.68 -12.07 3.39
N LEU A 50 11.53 -12.50 2.14
CA LEU A 50 11.07 -11.67 1.04
C LEU A 50 9.81 -12.25 0.40
N PHE A 51 8.74 -11.47 0.38
CA PHE A 51 7.56 -11.73 -0.44
C PHE A 51 7.58 -10.86 -1.69
N VAL A 52 7.42 -11.48 -2.86
CA VAL A 52 7.36 -10.79 -4.16
C VAL A 52 6.04 -11.10 -4.85
N GLU A 53 5.19 -10.10 -5.00
CA GLU A 53 4.09 -10.16 -5.96
C GLU A 53 4.62 -9.73 -7.33
N LYS A 54 4.49 -10.60 -8.34
CA LYS A 54 5.05 -10.37 -9.67
C LYS A 54 4.00 -10.50 -10.77
N SER A 55 4.23 -9.82 -11.89
CA SER A 55 3.56 -10.12 -13.16
C SER A 55 4.03 -11.45 -13.74
N ARG A 56 3.15 -12.11 -14.49
CA ARG A 56 3.50 -13.30 -15.26
C ARG A 56 4.54 -12.98 -16.34
N ARG A 57 5.42 -13.95 -16.62
CA ARG A 57 6.38 -13.94 -17.74
C ARG A 57 7.35 -12.74 -17.78
N ILE A 58 7.67 -12.13 -16.64
CA ILE A 58 8.72 -11.09 -16.54
C ILE A 58 10.12 -11.66 -16.25
N GLY A 59 10.32 -12.97 -16.25
CA GLY A 59 11.65 -13.57 -16.09
C GLY A 59 12.30 -13.35 -14.72
N LEU A 60 11.53 -13.07 -13.66
CA LEU A 60 12.09 -12.89 -12.32
C LEU A 60 12.79 -14.17 -11.81
N THR A 61 12.22 -15.35 -12.10
CA THR A 61 12.79 -16.67 -11.81
C THR A 61 14.20 -16.84 -12.39
N TRP A 62 14.47 -16.26 -13.57
CA TRP A 62 15.82 -16.26 -14.16
C TRP A 62 16.80 -15.39 -13.36
N GLY A 63 16.33 -14.29 -12.78
CA GLY A 63 17.07 -13.49 -11.81
C GLY A 63 17.35 -14.25 -10.51
N PHE A 64 16.36 -14.98 -9.97
CA PHE A 64 16.55 -15.85 -8.80
C PHE A 64 17.59 -16.95 -9.05
N ALA A 65 17.61 -17.54 -10.25
CA ALA A 65 18.64 -18.52 -10.62
C ALA A 65 20.05 -17.92 -10.54
N SER A 66 20.22 -16.66 -10.96
CA SER A 66 21.52 -15.97 -10.83
C SER A 66 21.95 -15.82 -9.37
N TYR A 67 21.02 -15.46 -8.48
CA TYR A 67 21.29 -15.34 -7.04
C TYR A 67 21.56 -16.72 -6.42
N ALA A 68 20.79 -17.75 -6.77
CA ALA A 68 20.98 -19.11 -6.28
C ALA A 68 22.40 -19.63 -6.57
N VAL A 69 22.89 -19.41 -7.79
CA VAL A 69 24.25 -19.79 -8.19
C VAL A 69 25.30 -18.99 -7.42
N LEU A 70 25.15 -17.67 -7.31
CA LEU A 70 26.09 -16.85 -6.54
C LEU A 70 26.12 -17.25 -5.07
N LYS A 71 24.97 -17.58 -4.49
CA LYS A 71 24.84 -17.96 -3.08
C LYS A 71 25.44 -19.34 -2.82
N ALA A 72 25.13 -20.34 -3.65
CA ALA A 72 25.67 -21.69 -3.53
C ALA A 72 27.18 -21.74 -3.84
N ALA A 73 27.69 -20.95 -4.78
CA ALA A 73 29.11 -20.95 -5.13
C ALA A 73 30.04 -20.31 -4.07
N ARG A 74 29.48 -19.55 -3.12
CA ARG A 74 30.27 -18.87 -2.06
C ARG A 74 30.75 -19.83 -1.00
N THR A 75 31.90 -19.52 -0.39
CA THR A 75 32.35 -20.21 0.82
C THR A 75 31.44 -19.91 2.00
N LYS A 76 31.44 -20.78 3.01
CA LYS A 76 30.68 -20.56 4.25
C LYS A 76 31.01 -19.22 4.93
N ALA A 77 32.29 -18.82 4.92
CA ALA A 77 32.74 -17.54 5.49
C ALA A 77 32.20 -16.31 4.72
N ALA A 78 31.95 -16.45 3.41
CA ALA A 78 31.30 -15.43 2.59
C ALA A 78 29.76 -15.53 2.62
N GLY A 79 29.20 -16.32 3.56
CA GLY A 79 27.76 -16.51 3.71
C GLY A 79 27.12 -17.40 2.64
N GLY A 80 27.89 -18.31 2.02
CA GLY A 80 27.36 -19.33 1.14
C GLY A 80 26.43 -20.30 1.87
N MET A 81 25.42 -20.81 1.16
CA MET A 81 24.38 -21.70 1.68
C MET A 81 23.84 -22.60 0.58
N ASP A 82 23.24 -23.72 0.96
CA ASP A 82 22.39 -24.50 0.06
C ASP A 82 21.18 -23.67 -0.38
N VAL A 83 20.73 -23.88 -1.61
CA VAL A 83 19.56 -23.19 -2.17
C VAL A 83 18.55 -24.20 -2.65
N MET A 84 17.37 -24.17 -2.07
CA MET A 84 16.26 -25.03 -2.42
C MET A 84 15.23 -24.23 -3.22
N TYR A 85 14.80 -24.77 -4.34
CA TYR A 85 13.74 -24.21 -5.16
C TYR A 85 12.53 -25.13 -5.16
N ILE A 86 11.36 -24.55 -4.93
CA ILE A 86 10.07 -25.22 -4.91
C ILE A 86 9.13 -24.48 -5.84
N SER A 87 8.47 -25.22 -6.72
CA SER A 87 7.34 -24.78 -7.52
C SER A 87 6.22 -25.81 -7.43
N TYR A 88 5.00 -25.43 -7.84
CA TYR A 88 3.87 -26.35 -7.96
C TYR A 88 4.06 -27.39 -9.07
N SER A 89 4.94 -27.15 -10.05
CA SER A 89 5.19 -28.04 -11.19
C SER A 89 6.64 -28.53 -11.24
N GLN A 90 6.83 -29.84 -11.47
CA GLN A 90 8.15 -30.45 -11.63
C GLN A 90 8.90 -29.92 -12.88
N GLU A 91 8.17 -29.60 -13.94
CA GLU A 91 8.74 -29.03 -15.17
C GLU A 91 9.36 -27.65 -14.89
N MET A 92 8.65 -26.80 -14.14
CA MET A 92 9.15 -25.48 -13.74
C MET A 92 10.38 -25.59 -12.82
N THR A 93 10.37 -26.54 -11.89
CA THR A 93 11.54 -26.86 -11.08
C THR A 93 12.75 -27.26 -11.93
N ARG A 94 12.55 -28.04 -12.98
CA ARG A 94 13.61 -28.39 -13.94
C ARG A 94 14.11 -27.17 -14.71
N GLU A 95 13.21 -26.34 -15.25
CA GLU A 95 13.57 -25.10 -15.96
C GLU A 95 14.42 -24.17 -15.09
N PHE A 96 14.12 -24.08 -13.79
CA PHE A 96 14.92 -23.31 -12.85
C PHE A 96 16.34 -23.86 -12.69
N ILE A 97 16.49 -25.18 -12.60
CA ILE A 97 17.81 -25.83 -12.50
C ILE A 97 18.60 -25.66 -13.80
N ASP A 98 17.95 -25.77 -14.96
CA ASP A 98 18.58 -25.48 -16.26
C ASP A 98 19.09 -24.03 -16.34
N ALA A 99 18.29 -23.07 -15.84
CA ALA A 99 18.69 -21.67 -15.73
C ALA A 99 19.88 -21.48 -14.75
N CYS A 100 19.89 -22.20 -13.62
CA CYS A 100 21.03 -22.21 -12.71
C CYS A 100 22.27 -22.80 -13.37
N ALA A 101 22.17 -23.89 -14.14
CA ALA A 101 23.29 -24.48 -14.85
C ALA A 101 23.84 -23.51 -15.92
N MET A 102 22.96 -22.78 -16.63
CA MET A 102 23.35 -21.72 -17.55
C MET A 102 24.13 -20.61 -16.85
N TRP A 103 23.62 -20.12 -15.72
CA TRP A 103 24.30 -19.08 -14.92
C TRP A 103 25.62 -19.57 -14.34
N ALA A 104 25.65 -20.79 -13.83
CA ALA A 104 26.86 -21.42 -13.32
C ALA A 104 27.91 -21.51 -14.42
N ARG A 105 27.57 -21.94 -15.64
CA ARG A 105 28.51 -21.90 -16.79
C ARG A 105 28.96 -20.48 -17.15
N ALA A 106 28.05 -19.51 -17.12
CA ALA A 106 28.36 -18.12 -17.42
C ALA A 106 29.31 -17.49 -16.37
N PHE A 107 29.15 -17.84 -15.09
CA PHE A 107 30.05 -17.42 -14.02
C PHE A 107 31.33 -18.27 -13.96
N ASN A 108 31.28 -19.55 -14.34
CA ASN A 108 32.39 -20.52 -14.30
C ASN A 108 33.36 -20.44 -15.48
N GLN A 109 33.29 -19.43 -16.36
CA GLN A 109 34.52 -18.99 -17.04
C GLN A 109 35.64 -18.58 -16.02
N LEU A 110 35.34 -18.58 -14.70
CA LEU A 110 36.28 -18.30 -13.61
C LEU A 110 36.47 -19.40 -12.53
N ALA A 111 35.69 -20.49 -12.40
CA ALA A 111 36.01 -21.63 -11.48
C ALA A 111 35.03 -22.85 -11.52
N GLY A 112 35.49 -24.05 -11.90
CA GLY A 112 34.99 -25.35 -11.38
C GLY A 112 33.96 -26.17 -12.19
N GLU A 113 34.07 -27.51 -12.09
CA GLU A 113 33.20 -28.52 -12.71
C GLU A 113 31.79 -28.53 -12.13
N ILE A 114 30.77 -28.57 -13.00
CA ILE A 114 29.35 -28.69 -12.64
C ILE A 114 28.96 -30.14 -12.86
N GLU A 115 28.59 -30.85 -11.79
CA GLU A 115 28.02 -32.21 -11.88
C GLU A 115 26.49 -32.11 -11.78
N GLU A 116 25.80 -32.41 -12.88
CA GLU A 116 24.35 -32.57 -12.92
C GLU A 116 24.02 -34.03 -12.61
N THR A 117 23.35 -34.29 -11.49
CA THR A 117 22.96 -35.65 -11.10
C THR A 117 21.48 -35.67 -10.74
N VAL A 118 20.74 -36.57 -11.38
CA VAL A 118 19.37 -36.92 -10.99
C VAL A 118 19.47 -38.06 -9.99
N PHE A 119 19.05 -37.83 -8.74
CA PHE A 119 18.96 -38.89 -7.74
C PHE A 119 17.52 -39.40 -7.68
N ASP A 120 17.34 -40.72 -7.71
CA ASP A 120 16.10 -41.37 -7.25
C ASP A 120 16.19 -41.47 -5.72
N ASP A 121 15.49 -40.58 -5.02
CA ASP A 121 15.36 -40.66 -3.56
C ASP A 121 14.26 -41.70 -3.25
N SER A 122 14.66 -42.91 -2.87
CA SER A 122 13.74 -43.99 -2.47
C SER A 122 13.67 -44.08 -0.95
N ASP A 123 12.48 -43.86 -0.37
CA ASP A 123 12.20 -44.24 1.02
C ASP A 123 12.20 -45.78 1.16
N ASP A 124 12.56 -46.28 2.34
CA ASP A 124 12.59 -47.71 2.71
C ASP A 124 11.24 -48.46 2.55
N GLU A 125 10.16 -47.75 2.19
CA GLU A 125 8.81 -48.30 1.95
C GLU A 125 8.36 -48.25 0.47
N GLY A 126 9.24 -47.91 -0.48
CA GLY A 126 9.01 -48.18 -1.90
C GLY A 126 7.85 -47.40 -2.55
N GLN A 127 7.38 -46.28 -1.97
CA GLN A 127 6.37 -45.43 -2.60
C GLN A 127 6.84 -44.01 -2.89
N ARG A 128 6.84 -43.71 -4.21
CA ARG A 128 7.02 -42.43 -4.91
C ARG A 128 8.47 -41.92 -4.95
N SER A 129 9.12 -42.22 -6.06
CA SER A 129 10.38 -41.64 -6.52
C SER A 129 10.27 -40.11 -6.58
N ILE A 130 10.89 -39.41 -5.64
CA ILE A 130 11.08 -37.96 -5.73
C ILE A 130 12.35 -37.76 -6.56
N GLN A 131 12.19 -37.42 -7.83
CA GLN A 131 13.30 -36.99 -8.68
C GLN A 131 13.76 -35.61 -8.20
N ALA A 132 14.87 -35.55 -7.46
CA ALA A 132 15.50 -34.30 -7.05
C ALA A 132 16.56 -33.90 -8.09
N PHE A 133 16.39 -32.70 -8.66
CA PHE A 133 17.38 -32.10 -9.56
C PHE A 133 18.41 -31.34 -8.72
N ARG A 134 19.70 -31.61 -8.91
CA ARG A 134 20.76 -31.06 -8.05
C ARG A 134 21.94 -30.53 -8.86
N ILE A 135 22.47 -29.39 -8.43
CA ILE A 135 23.76 -28.84 -8.86
C ILE A 135 24.66 -28.69 -7.63
N LYS A 136 25.82 -29.36 -7.63
CA LYS A 136 26.81 -29.23 -6.55
C LYS A 136 27.91 -28.24 -6.94
N PHE A 137 28.37 -27.45 -5.98
CA PHE A 137 29.44 -26.47 -6.16
C PHE A 137 30.69 -26.86 -5.36
N ALA A 138 31.85 -26.39 -5.81
CA ALA A 138 33.14 -26.61 -5.12
C ALA A 138 33.20 -26.00 -3.70
N SER A 139 32.29 -25.09 -3.38
CA SER A 139 32.07 -24.54 -2.03
C SER A 139 31.59 -25.59 -1.01
N GLY A 140 31.06 -26.72 -1.48
CA GLY A 140 30.39 -27.74 -0.68
C GLY A 140 28.88 -27.54 -0.55
N PHE A 141 28.33 -26.46 -1.11
CA PHE A 141 26.88 -26.21 -1.15
C PHE A 141 26.25 -26.68 -2.46
N GLU A 142 24.93 -26.80 -2.45
CA GLU A 142 24.15 -27.27 -3.59
C GLU A 142 22.89 -26.45 -3.87
N ILE A 143 22.47 -26.46 -5.14
CA ILE A 143 21.13 -26.01 -5.55
C ILE A 143 20.29 -27.27 -5.76
N ILE A 144 19.11 -27.31 -5.13
CA ILE A 144 18.21 -28.47 -5.14
C ILE A 144 16.81 -28.04 -5.60
N GLY A 145 16.29 -28.69 -6.63
CA GLY A 145 14.89 -28.64 -6.99
C GLY A 145 14.08 -29.66 -6.17
N LEU A 146 13.10 -29.19 -5.41
CA LEU A 146 12.25 -30.02 -4.55
C LEU A 146 10.79 -29.99 -5.01
N SER A 147 10.04 -31.01 -4.61
CA SER A 147 8.58 -30.99 -4.72
C SER A 147 7.95 -30.07 -3.67
N SER A 148 6.73 -29.59 -3.95
CA SER A 148 5.95 -28.69 -3.09
C SER A 148 5.40 -29.33 -1.81
N ALA A 149 5.70 -30.60 -1.54
CA ALA A 149 5.26 -31.29 -0.33
C ALA A 149 6.03 -30.77 0.92
N PRO A 150 5.38 -30.34 2.01
CA PRO A 150 6.07 -29.75 3.17
C PRO A 150 7.15 -30.63 3.82
N ARG A 151 7.05 -31.96 3.66
CA ARG A 151 8.06 -32.91 4.15
C ARG A 151 9.43 -32.74 3.48
N SER A 152 9.49 -32.21 2.26
CA SER A 152 10.73 -32.04 1.48
C SER A 152 11.73 -31.08 2.13
N LEU A 153 11.25 -30.17 2.99
CA LEU A 153 12.07 -29.18 3.68
C LEU A 153 12.58 -29.65 5.06
N ARG A 154 12.05 -30.73 5.62
CA ARG A 154 12.43 -31.17 6.97
C ARG A 154 13.90 -31.62 6.98
N GLY A 155 14.67 -31.10 7.94
CA GLY A 155 16.08 -31.44 8.13
C GLY A 155 17.05 -30.74 7.18
N LYS A 156 16.57 -29.85 6.30
CA LYS A 156 17.42 -29.02 5.43
C LYS A 156 17.66 -27.64 6.04
N GLN A 157 18.68 -26.94 5.54
CA GLN A 157 19.07 -25.59 5.95
C GLN A 157 19.53 -24.78 4.74
N GLY A 158 19.51 -23.44 4.82
CA GLY A 158 19.95 -22.55 3.74
C GLY A 158 18.83 -21.63 3.24
N VAL A 159 18.80 -21.39 1.92
CA VAL A 159 17.83 -20.51 1.25
C VAL A 159 16.69 -21.34 0.65
N VAL A 160 15.44 -21.04 0.98
CA VAL A 160 14.27 -21.65 0.36
C VAL A 160 13.56 -20.63 -0.52
N MET A 161 13.43 -20.94 -1.81
CA MET A 161 12.67 -20.17 -2.79
C MET A 161 11.40 -20.92 -3.16
N ILE A 162 10.25 -20.32 -2.87
CA ILE A 162 8.93 -20.83 -3.24
C ILE A 162 8.41 -19.95 -4.36
N ASP A 163 8.40 -20.47 -5.59
CA ASP A 163 7.92 -19.79 -6.78
C ASP A 163 6.50 -20.27 -7.14
N GLU A 164 5.74 -19.39 -7.78
CA GLU A 164 4.30 -19.54 -8.01
C GLU A 164 3.55 -19.99 -6.75
N ALA A 165 3.92 -19.40 -5.61
CA ALA A 165 3.45 -19.77 -4.28
C ALA A 165 1.92 -19.82 -4.15
N ALA A 166 1.18 -18.94 -4.83
CA ALA A 166 -0.28 -18.89 -4.78
C ALA A 166 -0.95 -20.12 -5.42
N PHE A 167 -0.20 -20.94 -6.16
CA PHE A 167 -0.65 -22.18 -6.79
C PHE A 167 -0.13 -23.43 -6.08
N VAL A 168 0.52 -23.28 -4.92
CA VAL A 168 0.94 -24.41 -4.08
C VAL A 168 -0.22 -24.83 -3.17
N ASP A 169 -0.70 -26.07 -3.33
CA ASP A 169 -1.89 -26.61 -2.62
C ASP A 169 -1.85 -26.43 -1.10
N ASN A 170 -0.68 -26.65 -0.48
CA ASN A 170 -0.49 -26.58 0.98
C ASN A 170 0.48 -25.46 1.38
N LEU A 171 0.36 -24.28 0.76
CA LEU A 171 1.30 -23.16 0.98
C LEU A 171 1.50 -22.84 2.47
N LYS A 172 0.43 -22.87 3.28
CA LYS A 172 0.50 -22.57 4.72
C LYS A 172 1.44 -23.51 5.48
N GLU A 173 1.33 -24.83 5.25
CA GLU A 173 2.19 -25.82 5.90
C GLU A 173 3.61 -25.78 5.33
N LEU A 174 3.75 -25.48 4.03
CA LEU A 174 5.06 -25.31 3.41
C LEU A 174 5.80 -24.10 3.99
N LEU A 175 5.13 -22.95 4.14
CA LEU A 175 5.69 -21.75 4.77
C LEU A 175 6.08 -22.00 6.22
N LYS A 176 5.26 -22.73 6.98
CA LYS A 176 5.58 -23.11 8.35
C LYS A 176 6.89 -23.91 8.43
N ALA A 177 7.13 -24.81 7.47
CA ALA A 177 8.39 -25.55 7.38
C ALA A 177 9.56 -24.66 6.90
N ALA A 178 9.34 -23.81 5.91
CA ALA A 178 10.38 -22.91 5.38
C ALA A 178 10.83 -21.87 6.40
N LEU A 179 9.91 -21.28 7.17
CA LEU A 179 10.24 -20.26 8.19
C LEU A 179 11.10 -20.81 9.34
N ALA A 180 11.15 -22.13 9.56
CA ALA A 180 12.04 -22.73 10.53
C ALA A 180 13.53 -22.58 10.16
N PHE A 181 13.85 -22.32 8.88
CA PHE A 181 15.23 -22.14 8.40
C PHE A 181 15.87 -20.87 8.96
N LEU A 182 15.04 -19.87 9.29
CA LEU A 182 15.49 -18.60 9.85
C LEU A 182 16.21 -18.78 11.19
N MET A 183 15.87 -19.83 11.96
CA MET A 183 16.49 -20.11 13.27
C MET A 183 18.01 -20.32 13.17
N TRP A 184 18.51 -20.76 12.02
CA TRP A 184 19.93 -21.04 11.78
C TRP A 184 20.54 -20.07 10.76
N GLY A 185 19.92 -18.90 10.56
CA GLY A 185 20.39 -17.86 9.66
C GLY A 185 20.08 -18.11 8.17
N GLY A 186 19.11 -18.99 7.87
CA GLY A 186 18.62 -19.19 6.51
C GLY A 186 17.80 -18.02 5.97
N GLN A 187 17.35 -18.13 4.73
CA GLN A 187 16.55 -17.10 4.05
C GLN A 187 15.35 -17.71 3.34
N VAL A 188 14.20 -17.03 3.36
CA VAL A 188 12.97 -17.50 2.71
C VAL A 188 12.51 -16.48 1.67
N VAL A 189 12.31 -16.94 0.44
CA VAL A 189 11.80 -16.13 -0.68
C VAL A 189 10.48 -16.73 -1.15
N VAL A 190 9.43 -15.93 -1.22
CA VAL A 190 8.09 -16.34 -1.65
C VAL A 190 7.68 -15.45 -2.80
N CYS A 191 7.43 -16.02 -3.97
CA CYS A 191 7.16 -15.27 -5.19
C CYS A 191 5.97 -15.87 -5.94
N SER A 192 5.05 -15.03 -6.44
CA SER A 192 3.89 -15.50 -7.19
C SER A 192 3.16 -14.38 -7.93
N THR A 193 2.39 -14.73 -8.96
CA THR A 193 1.18 -13.95 -9.32
C THR A 193 0.08 -14.20 -8.28
N HIS A 194 -0.98 -13.40 -8.26
CA HIS A 194 -2.11 -13.66 -7.36
C HIS A 194 -3.01 -14.78 -7.88
N ASN A 195 -3.77 -15.38 -6.96
CA ASN A 195 -4.77 -16.40 -7.23
C ASN A 195 -5.95 -16.23 -6.26
N GLY A 196 -6.62 -15.09 -6.34
CA GLY A 196 -7.71 -14.70 -5.47
C GLY A 196 -7.29 -13.93 -4.22
N VAL A 197 -8.24 -13.18 -3.66
CA VAL A 197 -8.09 -12.46 -2.37
C VAL A 197 -8.06 -13.38 -1.16
N ASP A 198 -8.72 -14.54 -1.24
CA ASP A 198 -8.80 -15.52 -0.14
C ASP A 198 -7.61 -16.49 -0.11
N ASN A 199 -6.66 -16.34 -1.04
CA ASN A 199 -5.49 -17.20 -1.10
C ASN A 199 -4.48 -16.80 -0.03
N HIS A 200 -3.88 -17.80 0.62
CA HIS A 200 -2.92 -17.59 1.70
C HIS A 200 -1.73 -16.71 1.28
N PHE A 201 -1.30 -16.76 0.01
CA PHE A 201 -0.28 -15.84 -0.49
C PHE A 201 -0.73 -14.37 -0.35
N ASN A 202 -1.97 -14.06 -0.74
CA ASN A 202 -2.52 -12.71 -0.59
C ASN A 202 -2.65 -12.31 0.88
N GLU A 203 -3.13 -13.21 1.75
CA GLU A 203 -3.22 -12.97 3.19
C GLU A 203 -1.86 -12.55 3.79
N GLN A 204 -0.77 -13.25 3.43
CA GLN A 204 0.58 -12.90 3.88
C GLN A 204 0.98 -11.49 3.41
N ILE A 205 0.70 -11.14 2.15
CA ILE A 205 0.97 -9.81 1.62
C ILE A 205 0.20 -8.75 2.41
N GLN A 206 -1.09 -8.97 2.69
CA GLN A 206 -1.90 -8.04 3.48
C GLN A 206 -1.36 -7.88 4.91
N ASP A 207 -0.91 -8.96 5.55
CA ASP A 207 -0.27 -8.90 6.87
C ASP A 207 1.04 -8.11 6.87
N ILE A 208 1.85 -8.25 5.82
CA ILE A 208 3.11 -7.51 5.68
C ILE A 208 2.84 -6.02 5.45
N LEU A 209 1.90 -5.69 4.56
CA LEU A 209 1.49 -4.30 4.29
C LEU A 209 0.81 -3.64 5.50
N ALA A 210 0.15 -4.43 6.35
CA ALA A 210 -0.44 -3.98 7.61
C ALA A 210 0.57 -3.96 8.78
N GLU A 211 1.87 -4.16 8.51
CA GLU A 211 2.95 -4.19 9.50
C GLU A 211 2.78 -5.24 10.62
N ARG A 212 1.90 -6.23 10.42
CA ARG A 212 1.73 -7.37 11.34
C ARG A 212 2.88 -8.37 11.24
N LYS A 213 3.61 -8.36 10.11
CA LYS A 213 4.79 -9.19 9.87
C LYS A 213 5.96 -8.32 9.41
N PRO A 214 7.15 -8.45 10.02
CA PRO A 214 8.31 -7.61 9.70
C PRO A 214 9.06 -8.08 8.43
N TYR A 215 8.37 -8.70 7.48
CA TYR A 215 8.99 -9.25 6.28
C TYR A 215 9.17 -8.18 5.20
N LYS A 216 10.14 -8.38 4.31
CA LYS A 216 10.30 -7.48 3.16
C LYS A 216 9.27 -7.83 2.10
N HIS A 217 8.79 -6.79 1.41
CA HIS A 217 7.80 -6.89 0.35
C HIS A 217 8.31 -6.19 -0.91
N LEU A 218 8.06 -6.78 -2.07
CA LEU A 218 8.34 -6.19 -3.37
C LEU A 218 7.16 -6.47 -4.32
N ARG A 219 6.71 -5.43 -5.02
CA ARG A 219 5.71 -5.54 -6.09
C ARG A 219 6.37 -5.20 -7.43
N ILE A 220 6.20 -6.07 -8.42
CA ILE A 220 6.70 -5.86 -9.79
C ILE A 220 5.58 -6.22 -10.76
N ASP A 221 4.81 -5.21 -11.17
CA ASP A 221 3.76 -5.43 -12.17
C ASP A 221 4.30 -5.38 -13.61
N PHE A 222 3.43 -5.64 -14.58
CA PHE A 222 3.78 -5.68 -15.99
C PHE A 222 4.28 -4.33 -16.49
N ASP A 223 3.70 -3.24 -16.04
CA ASP A 223 4.10 -1.89 -16.46
C ASP A 223 5.45 -1.51 -15.85
N ASP A 224 5.70 -1.88 -14.59
CA ASP A 224 6.99 -1.72 -13.94
C ASP A 224 8.07 -2.46 -14.72
N ALA A 225 7.83 -3.73 -15.07
CA ALA A 225 8.77 -4.52 -15.85
C ALA A 225 9.05 -3.91 -17.24
N LEU A 226 8.02 -3.35 -17.90
CA LEU A 226 8.17 -2.70 -19.21
C LEU A 226 8.97 -1.40 -19.13
N ARG A 227 8.66 -0.51 -18.17
CA ARG A 227 9.45 0.72 -17.94
C ARG A 227 10.91 0.43 -17.65
N GLU A 228 11.17 -0.75 -17.10
CA GLU A 228 12.49 -1.20 -16.74
C GLU A 228 13.20 -2.02 -17.83
N GLY A 229 12.64 -2.13 -19.03
CA GLY A 229 13.37 -2.64 -20.18
C GLY A 229 12.95 -4.04 -20.65
N LEU A 230 11.83 -4.59 -20.17
CA LEU A 230 11.38 -5.92 -20.55
C LEU A 230 11.13 -6.04 -22.06
N TYR A 231 10.45 -5.07 -22.68
CA TYR A 231 10.13 -5.15 -24.10
C TYR A 231 11.36 -4.92 -24.98
N GLU A 232 12.26 -4.04 -24.58
CA GLU A 232 13.56 -3.83 -25.21
C GLU A 232 14.38 -5.12 -25.20
N ARG A 233 14.38 -5.86 -24.09
CA ARG A 233 15.02 -7.18 -24.01
C ARG A 233 14.37 -8.18 -24.95
N ILE A 234 13.03 -8.19 -25.04
CA ILE A 234 12.31 -9.04 -25.97
C ILE A 234 12.67 -8.69 -27.42
N CYS A 235 12.70 -7.41 -27.78
CA CYS A 235 13.12 -6.93 -29.09
C CYS A 235 14.55 -7.38 -29.41
N LEU A 236 15.49 -7.21 -28.48
CA LEU A 236 16.88 -7.64 -28.64
C LEU A 236 17.01 -9.15 -28.89
N VAL A 237 16.32 -9.98 -28.11
CA VAL A 237 16.39 -11.46 -28.23
C VAL A 237 15.67 -11.95 -29.49
N THR A 238 14.60 -11.27 -29.91
CA THR A 238 13.80 -11.66 -31.09
C THR A 238 14.26 -11.00 -32.39
N GLY A 239 15.29 -10.15 -32.34
CA GLY A 239 15.81 -9.41 -33.50
C GLY A 239 14.85 -8.34 -34.05
N LYS A 240 13.90 -7.89 -33.24
CA LYS A 240 12.96 -6.82 -33.61
C LYS A 240 13.51 -5.46 -33.22
N GLU A 241 13.23 -4.45 -34.03
CA GLU A 241 13.52 -3.06 -33.66
C GLU A 241 12.52 -2.59 -32.60
N TRP A 242 13.00 -1.83 -31.62
CA TRP A 242 12.16 -1.27 -30.57
C TRP A 242 11.60 0.09 -31.01
N SER A 243 10.33 0.34 -30.69
CA SER A 243 9.74 1.68 -30.69
C SER A 243 8.68 1.79 -29.59
N ALA A 244 8.41 3.01 -29.12
CA ALA A 244 7.40 3.27 -28.10
C ALA A 244 5.99 2.82 -28.57
N GLU A 245 5.69 2.98 -29.86
CA GLU A 245 4.42 2.61 -30.47
C GLU A 245 4.28 1.09 -30.59
N ALA A 246 5.37 0.40 -30.94
CA ALA A 246 5.41 -1.07 -30.99
C ALA A 246 5.23 -1.66 -29.59
N GLU A 247 5.89 -1.09 -28.59
CA GLU A 247 5.75 -1.47 -27.18
C GLU A 247 4.31 -1.28 -26.69
N ALA A 248 3.71 -0.11 -26.94
CA ALA A 248 2.35 0.20 -26.53
C ALA A 248 1.33 -0.75 -27.17
N THR A 249 1.49 -1.04 -28.47
CA THR A 249 0.65 -1.98 -29.20
C THR A 249 0.79 -3.39 -28.64
N TRP A 250 2.04 -3.84 -28.41
CA TRP A 250 2.32 -5.15 -27.85
C TRP A 250 1.73 -5.30 -26.45
N ARG A 251 1.98 -4.33 -25.56
CA ARG A 251 1.41 -4.26 -24.21
C ARG A 251 -0.11 -4.39 -24.26
N GLN A 252 -0.77 -3.59 -25.10
CA GLN A 252 -2.22 -3.59 -25.20
C GLN A 252 -2.78 -4.92 -25.72
N ASN A 253 -2.05 -5.61 -26.60
CA ASN A 253 -2.44 -6.93 -27.09
C ASN A 253 -2.29 -8.02 -26.01
N ILE A 254 -1.23 -7.98 -25.19
CA ILE A 254 -1.09 -8.88 -24.03
C ILE A 254 -2.24 -8.65 -23.04
N ILE A 255 -2.55 -7.41 -22.70
CA ILE A 255 -3.68 -7.09 -21.81
C ILE A 255 -5.00 -7.64 -22.37
N LYS A 256 -5.25 -7.46 -23.67
CA LYS A 256 -6.45 -8.01 -24.33
C LYS A 256 -6.47 -9.53 -24.33
N PHE A 257 -5.32 -10.18 -24.49
CA PHE A 257 -5.20 -11.63 -24.48
C PHE A 257 -5.63 -12.24 -23.14
N TYR A 258 -5.23 -11.62 -22.01
CA TYR A 258 -5.64 -12.07 -20.68
C TYR A 258 -7.07 -11.64 -20.28
N GLY A 259 -7.64 -10.64 -20.96
CA GLY A 259 -9.03 -10.22 -20.75
C GLY A 259 -9.31 -9.82 -19.31
N ASP A 260 -10.29 -10.47 -18.68
CA ASP A 260 -10.70 -10.22 -17.29
C ASP A 260 -9.64 -10.69 -16.27
N GLY A 261 -8.77 -11.62 -16.65
CA GLY A 261 -7.67 -12.10 -15.80
C GLY A 261 -6.42 -11.22 -15.85
N ALA A 262 -6.41 -10.15 -16.67
CA ALA A 262 -5.23 -9.30 -16.84
C ALA A 262 -4.79 -8.64 -15.52
N ASP A 263 -5.75 -8.22 -14.69
CA ASP A 263 -5.46 -7.59 -13.40
C ASP A 263 -4.66 -8.54 -12.47
N GLU A 264 -5.10 -9.79 -12.38
CA GLU A 264 -4.45 -10.82 -11.55
C GLU A 264 -3.12 -11.33 -12.08
N GLU A 265 -3.05 -11.56 -13.38
CA GLU A 265 -1.88 -12.17 -14.02
C GLU A 265 -0.78 -11.15 -14.34
N LEU A 266 -1.14 -9.91 -14.67
CA LEU A 266 -0.20 -8.88 -15.15
C LEU A 266 0.00 -7.75 -14.15
N PHE A 267 -1.05 -7.36 -13.43
CA PHE A 267 -1.02 -6.13 -12.62
C PHE A 267 -0.90 -6.36 -11.12
N CYS A 268 -0.61 -7.60 -10.68
CA CYS A 268 -0.51 -7.94 -9.27
C CYS A 268 -1.78 -7.52 -8.49
N VAL A 269 -2.95 -7.74 -9.09
CA VAL A 269 -4.23 -7.39 -8.51
C VAL A 269 -5.04 -8.68 -8.31
N PRO A 270 -5.19 -9.20 -7.08
CA PRO A 270 -5.91 -10.44 -6.85
C PRO A 270 -7.37 -10.36 -7.34
N THR A 271 -7.82 -11.42 -8.01
CA THR A 271 -9.22 -11.58 -8.42
C THR A 271 -10.10 -11.71 -7.17
N GLN A 272 -11.30 -11.17 -7.25
CA GLN A 272 -12.22 -11.12 -6.13
C GLN A 272 -13.03 -12.40 -5.98
N GLY A 273 -13.19 -12.87 -4.75
CA GLY A 273 -14.50 -13.39 -4.32
C GLY A 273 -15.44 -12.20 -4.17
N SER A 274 -16.75 -12.37 -4.37
CA SER A 274 -17.78 -11.31 -4.32
C SER A 274 -17.99 -10.61 -2.95
N GLY A 275 -16.96 -10.63 -2.08
CA GLY A 275 -16.99 -10.20 -0.69
C GLY A 275 -17.12 -8.68 -0.50
N THR A 276 -17.98 -8.33 0.45
CA THR A 276 -18.13 -6.97 0.98
C THR A 276 -16.85 -6.57 1.75
N TRP A 277 -16.37 -5.32 1.66
CA TRP A 277 -15.14 -4.88 2.33
C TRP A 277 -15.22 -4.98 3.86
N LEU A 278 -16.36 -4.56 4.43
CA LEU A 278 -16.70 -4.66 5.84
C LEU A 278 -18.13 -5.21 5.98
N PRO A 279 -18.36 -6.28 6.77
CA PRO A 279 -19.71 -6.77 7.01
C PRO A 279 -20.50 -5.77 7.88
N ALA A 280 -21.81 -5.64 7.64
CA ALA A 280 -22.66 -4.67 8.35
C ALA A 280 -22.59 -4.79 9.88
N PRO A 281 -22.61 -6.00 10.50
CA PRO A 281 -22.46 -6.15 11.94
C PRO A 281 -21.17 -5.55 12.51
N LEU A 282 -20.07 -5.56 11.73
CA LEU A 282 -18.81 -4.97 12.16
C LEU A 282 -18.87 -3.45 12.17
N ILE A 283 -19.53 -2.85 11.19
CA ILE A 283 -19.76 -1.40 11.13
C ILE A 283 -20.65 -0.97 12.30
N GLU A 284 -21.76 -1.68 12.50
CA GLU A 284 -22.72 -1.44 13.60
C GLU A 284 -22.06 -1.57 14.97
N ALA A 285 -21.16 -2.54 15.15
CA ALA A 285 -20.39 -2.70 16.39
C ALA A 285 -19.51 -1.49 16.72
N ARG A 286 -19.13 -0.69 15.71
CA ARG A 286 -18.40 0.58 15.91
C ARG A 286 -19.30 1.80 16.02
N MET A 287 -20.58 1.69 15.67
CA MET A 287 -21.56 2.76 15.83
C MET A 287 -22.11 2.79 17.26
N THR A 288 -21.28 3.18 18.22
CA THR A 288 -21.62 3.17 19.64
C THR A 288 -22.15 4.51 20.14
N LEU A 289 -21.77 5.62 19.48
CA LEU A 289 -22.09 6.98 19.91
C LEU A 289 -23.49 7.38 19.46
N LYS A 290 -24.15 8.22 20.26
CA LYS A 290 -25.42 8.81 19.89
C LYS A 290 -25.21 10.20 19.26
N PRO A 291 -26.16 10.71 18.44
CA PRO A 291 -26.06 12.03 17.86
C PRO A 291 -25.91 13.17 18.88
N GLU A 292 -26.39 13.01 20.12
CA GLU A 292 -26.13 13.98 21.20
C GLU A 292 -24.65 14.07 21.62
N ASP A 293 -23.89 12.98 21.51
CA ASP A 293 -22.47 12.92 21.88
C ASP A 293 -21.55 13.32 20.72
N ALA A 294 -22.01 13.08 19.48
CA ALA A 294 -21.27 13.30 18.25
C ALA A 294 -22.24 13.78 17.15
N PRO A 295 -22.57 15.08 17.10
CA PRO A 295 -23.62 15.60 16.23
C PRO A 295 -23.31 15.44 14.74
N ILE A 296 -24.37 15.21 13.97
CA ILE A 296 -24.36 15.21 12.51
C ILE A 296 -25.17 16.41 12.03
N ILE A 297 -24.50 17.40 11.44
CA ILE A 297 -25.12 18.63 10.94
C ILE A 297 -25.30 18.51 9.44
N ARG A 298 -26.55 18.45 8.97
CA ARG A 298 -26.90 18.36 7.54
C ARG A 298 -27.35 19.72 7.02
N LEU A 299 -26.66 20.24 6.00
CA LEU A 299 -26.97 21.49 5.32
C LEU A 299 -27.26 21.21 3.85
N GLU A 300 -28.46 21.57 3.39
CA GLU A 300 -28.85 21.57 1.99
C GLU A 300 -29.26 22.99 1.58
N LEU A 301 -28.58 23.53 0.58
CA LEU A 301 -28.90 24.85 0.03
C LEU A 301 -29.66 24.73 -1.30
N PRO A 302 -30.58 25.67 -1.61
CA PRO A 302 -31.35 25.59 -2.85
C PRO A 302 -30.49 25.91 -4.08
N THR A 303 -30.88 25.42 -5.26
CA THR A 303 -30.14 25.64 -6.52
C THR A 303 -29.99 27.12 -6.87
N ASN A 304 -30.95 27.95 -6.46
CA ASN A 304 -30.91 29.39 -6.68
C ASN A 304 -30.17 30.18 -5.58
N TYR A 305 -29.41 29.51 -4.71
CA TYR A 305 -28.76 30.14 -3.54
C TYR A 305 -27.87 31.32 -3.92
N LEU A 306 -27.08 31.19 -4.99
CA LEU A 306 -26.15 32.25 -5.42
C LEU A 306 -26.87 33.49 -5.99
N GLN A 307 -28.13 33.36 -6.41
CA GLN A 307 -28.97 34.45 -6.88
C GLN A 307 -29.64 35.22 -5.72
N LEU A 308 -29.57 34.71 -4.49
CA LEU A 308 -30.14 35.35 -3.32
C LEU A 308 -29.29 36.52 -2.83
N SER A 309 -29.95 37.49 -2.19
CA SER A 309 -29.25 38.59 -1.53
C SER A 309 -28.31 38.08 -0.43
N ARG A 310 -27.29 38.87 -0.08
CA ARG A 310 -26.34 38.53 1.00
C ARG A 310 -27.04 38.23 2.32
N LEU A 311 -28.09 38.99 2.67
CA LEU A 311 -28.86 38.78 3.91
C LEU A 311 -29.60 37.44 3.89
N GLN A 312 -30.25 37.09 2.77
CA GLN A 312 -30.94 35.82 2.61
C GLN A 312 -29.97 34.63 2.66
N ARG A 313 -28.81 34.76 1.99
CA ARG A 313 -27.75 33.74 2.04
C ARG A 313 -27.24 33.52 3.46
N ALA A 314 -26.99 34.60 4.21
CA ALA A 314 -26.58 34.52 5.61
C ALA A 314 -27.65 33.88 6.49
N ALA A 315 -28.92 34.24 6.29
CA ALA A 315 -30.05 33.66 7.04
C ALA A 315 -30.18 32.15 6.81
N MET A 316 -29.93 31.65 5.59
CA MET A 316 -29.94 30.21 5.30
C MET A 316 -28.76 29.46 5.93
N MET A 317 -27.60 30.10 6.08
CA MET A 317 -26.43 29.50 6.74
C MET A 317 -26.53 29.51 8.26
N ALA A 318 -27.24 30.48 8.84
CA ALA A 318 -27.26 30.73 10.28
C ALA A 318 -27.62 29.49 11.14
N PRO A 319 -28.65 28.67 10.80
CA PRO A 319 -28.97 27.48 11.59
C PRO A 319 -27.82 26.47 11.66
N CYS A 320 -27.15 26.23 10.52
CA CYS A 320 -25.99 25.35 10.45
C CYS A 320 -24.83 25.90 11.28
N LEU A 321 -24.52 27.18 11.15
CA LEU A 321 -23.43 27.82 11.90
C LEU A 321 -23.69 27.85 13.43
N LEU A 322 -24.95 27.99 13.86
CA LEU A 322 -25.32 27.92 15.27
C LEU A 322 -25.10 26.51 15.83
N GLN A 323 -25.58 25.47 15.14
CA GLN A 323 -25.36 24.08 15.54
C GLN A 323 -23.85 23.75 15.55
N LEU A 324 -23.13 24.21 14.53
CA LEU A 324 -21.69 24.03 14.40
C LEU A 324 -20.96 24.65 15.58
N THR A 325 -21.29 25.89 15.92
CA THR A 325 -20.67 26.60 17.05
C THR A 325 -20.95 25.87 18.37
N ALA A 326 -22.19 25.42 18.60
CA ALA A 326 -22.55 24.66 19.80
C ALA A 326 -21.78 23.32 19.90
N ALA A 327 -21.67 22.58 18.79
CA ALA A 327 -20.92 21.34 18.74
C ALA A 327 -19.41 21.56 19.03
N LEU A 328 -18.83 22.61 18.44
CA LEU A 328 -17.42 22.95 18.62
C LEU A 328 -17.10 23.39 20.06
N GLN A 329 -18.03 24.07 20.74
CA GLN A 329 -17.86 24.46 22.15
C GLN A 329 -17.82 23.26 23.11
N ASN A 330 -18.47 22.15 22.75
CA ASN A 330 -18.51 20.93 23.54
C ASN A 330 -17.28 20.03 23.33
N LEU A 331 -16.35 20.40 22.43
CA LEU A 331 -15.14 19.61 22.21
C LEU A 331 -14.24 19.58 23.44
N ARG A 332 -13.75 18.39 23.77
CA ARG A 332 -12.83 18.18 24.88
C ARG A 332 -11.43 18.71 24.56
N ARG A 333 -11.01 19.76 25.27
CA ARG A 333 -9.71 20.42 25.07
C ARG A 333 -8.49 19.56 25.40
N ASP A 334 -8.66 18.54 26.24
CA ASP A 334 -7.58 17.64 26.62
C ASP A 334 -7.32 16.55 25.56
N ARG A 335 -8.21 16.39 24.58
CA ARG A 335 -8.09 15.41 23.50
C ARG A 335 -7.48 16.02 22.24
N GLN A 336 -6.83 15.17 21.45
CA GLN A 336 -6.37 15.52 20.12
C GLN A 336 -7.51 15.40 19.11
N HIS A 337 -7.43 16.12 17.99
CA HIS A 337 -8.46 16.06 16.94
C HIS A 337 -7.85 15.92 15.55
N ALA A 338 -8.57 15.28 14.63
CA ALA A 338 -8.15 15.16 13.24
C ALA A 338 -9.34 15.36 12.31
N LEU A 339 -9.14 16.09 11.22
CA LEU A 339 -10.18 16.38 10.24
C LEU A 339 -9.93 15.60 8.94
N GLY A 340 -10.99 15.01 8.39
CA GLY A 340 -11.05 14.59 7.00
C GLY A 340 -12.12 15.39 6.28
N PHE A 341 -11.83 15.87 5.08
CA PHE A 341 -12.77 16.63 4.27
C PHE A 341 -12.85 16.05 2.87
N ASP A 342 -14.01 15.49 2.53
CA ASP A 342 -14.33 15.01 1.19
C ASP A 342 -15.14 16.08 0.43
N PHE A 343 -14.70 16.43 -0.77
CA PHE A 343 -15.28 17.54 -1.54
C PHE A 343 -16.33 17.05 -2.54
N GLY A 344 -17.56 17.52 -2.36
CA GLY A 344 -18.69 17.39 -3.29
C GLY A 344 -19.33 18.74 -3.61
N ARG A 345 -20.04 18.84 -4.74
CA ARG A 345 -20.74 20.08 -5.11
C ARG A 345 -22.09 19.86 -5.77
N VAL A 346 -22.11 19.17 -6.91
CA VAL A 346 -23.29 19.07 -7.78
C VAL A 346 -24.00 17.73 -7.60
N ALA A 347 -23.29 16.62 -7.86
CA ALA A 347 -23.84 15.28 -7.74
C ALA A 347 -23.65 14.73 -6.31
N ASP A 348 -22.45 14.92 -5.78
CA ASP A 348 -21.99 14.31 -4.55
C ASP A 348 -22.01 15.31 -3.38
N LEU A 349 -22.04 14.76 -2.17
CA LEU A 349 -22.17 15.54 -0.94
C LEU A 349 -20.77 15.89 -0.40
N SER A 350 -20.57 17.12 0.05
CA SER A 350 -19.34 17.45 0.78
C SER A 350 -19.45 17.00 2.22
N VAL A 351 -18.44 16.29 2.74
CA VAL A 351 -18.45 15.79 4.12
C VAL A 351 -17.20 16.24 4.87
N ALA A 352 -17.39 16.98 5.98
CA ALA A 352 -16.34 17.27 6.94
C ALA A 352 -16.49 16.35 8.16
N LYS A 353 -15.51 15.46 8.37
CA LYS A 353 -15.48 14.51 9.48
C LYS A 353 -14.39 14.85 10.49
N LEU A 354 -14.79 15.23 11.70
CA LEU A 354 -13.87 15.47 12.82
C LEU A 354 -13.85 14.25 13.74
N LEU A 355 -12.65 13.70 13.95
CA LEU A 355 -12.38 12.68 14.96
C LEU A 355 -11.70 13.31 16.17
N SER A 356 -12.03 12.83 17.36
CA SER A 356 -11.34 13.08 18.62
C SER A 356 -10.55 11.83 19.00
N ILE A 357 -9.30 12.00 19.41
CA ILE A 357 -8.41 10.92 19.85
C ILE A 357 -8.31 11.01 21.36
N ASP A 358 -8.77 9.97 22.05
CA ASP A 358 -8.70 9.93 23.52
C ASP A 358 -7.36 9.40 24.03
N LYS A 359 -7.21 9.36 25.36
CA LYS A 359 -5.97 8.93 26.03
C LYS A 359 -5.68 7.43 25.87
N LEU A 360 -6.67 6.64 25.45
CA LEU A 360 -6.52 5.21 25.13
C LEU A 360 -6.25 5.00 23.63
N LEU A 361 -5.98 6.07 22.89
CA LEU A 361 -5.72 6.08 21.45
C LEU A 361 -6.95 5.69 20.59
N CYS A 362 -8.14 5.66 21.18
CA CYS A 362 -9.39 5.42 20.47
C CYS A 362 -9.77 6.65 19.65
N ARG A 363 -10.14 6.43 18.39
CA ARG A 363 -10.63 7.48 17.48
C ARG A 363 -12.14 7.52 17.56
N ARG A 364 -12.67 8.58 18.18
CA ARG A 364 -14.10 8.77 18.43
C ARG A 364 -14.64 9.85 17.51
N SER A 365 -15.83 9.67 16.96
CA SER A 365 -16.52 10.73 16.24
C SER A 365 -16.77 11.92 17.16
N ALA A 366 -16.40 13.12 16.70
CA ALA A 366 -16.64 14.36 17.44
C ALA A 366 -17.72 15.23 16.77
N LEU A 367 -17.66 15.32 15.44
CA LEU A 367 -18.59 16.10 14.64
C LEU A 367 -18.56 15.59 13.19
N THR A 368 -19.72 15.55 12.55
CA THR A 368 -19.83 15.38 11.10
C THR A 368 -20.66 16.52 10.53
N VAL A 369 -20.18 17.18 9.47
CA VAL A 369 -20.97 18.17 8.71
C VAL A 369 -21.15 17.70 7.28
N GLU A 370 -22.40 17.53 6.88
CA GLU A 370 -22.84 17.07 5.57
C GLU A 370 -23.41 18.25 4.79
N MET A 371 -22.89 18.51 3.59
CA MET A 371 -23.16 19.70 2.79
C MET A 371 -23.61 19.34 1.38
N ARG A 372 -24.92 19.44 1.11
CA ARG A 372 -25.53 19.23 -0.20
C ARG A 372 -25.76 20.55 -0.92
N ASN A 373 -25.25 20.65 -2.15
CA ASN A 373 -25.40 21.84 -2.98
C ASN A 373 -24.89 23.15 -2.31
N VAL A 374 -23.90 23.04 -1.41
CA VAL A 374 -23.28 24.18 -0.72
C VAL A 374 -22.10 24.74 -1.52
N PRO A 375 -22.02 26.05 -1.81
CA PRO A 375 -20.92 26.61 -2.61
C PRO A 375 -19.59 26.64 -1.89
N GLY A 376 -18.50 26.78 -2.67
CA GLY A 376 -17.14 26.65 -2.16
C GLY A 376 -16.81 27.62 -1.03
N ASP A 377 -17.29 28.87 -1.09
CA ASP A 377 -17.01 29.86 -0.04
C ASP A 377 -17.71 29.50 1.28
N GLU A 378 -18.94 28.99 1.23
CA GLU A 378 -19.65 28.50 2.41
C GLU A 378 -19.03 27.19 2.95
N GLN A 379 -18.55 26.29 2.08
CA GLN A 379 -17.80 25.11 2.50
C GLN A 379 -16.49 25.49 3.21
N LYS A 380 -15.72 26.45 2.67
CA LYS A 380 -14.50 26.99 3.28
C LYS A 380 -14.79 27.66 4.63
N LEU A 381 -15.92 28.37 4.74
CA LEU A 381 -16.34 28.98 6.00
C LEU A 381 -16.57 27.89 7.07
N ILE A 382 -17.28 26.81 6.73
CA ILE A 382 -17.56 25.70 7.65
C ILE A 382 -16.26 24.99 8.05
N THR A 383 -15.46 24.53 7.08
CA THR A 383 -14.22 23.78 7.35
C THR A 383 -13.21 24.65 8.10
N GLY A 384 -13.05 25.91 7.70
CA GLY A 384 -12.21 26.87 8.41
C GLY A 384 -12.68 27.14 9.85
N THR A 385 -13.99 27.16 10.10
CA THR A 385 -14.52 27.33 11.47
C THR A 385 -14.20 26.12 12.34
N ILE A 386 -14.31 24.90 11.80
CA ILE A 386 -13.92 23.67 12.50
C ILE A 386 -12.43 23.70 12.84
N LEU A 387 -11.57 23.99 11.85
CA LEU A 387 -10.12 24.03 12.03
C LEU A 387 -9.66 25.10 13.02
N LYS A 388 -10.31 26.27 13.07
CA LYS A 388 -9.99 27.32 14.06
C LYS A 388 -10.36 26.92 15.49
N SER A 389 -11.41 26.12 15.65
CA SER A 389 -12.04 25.89 16.94
C SER A 389 -11.65 24.56 17.58
N ALA A 390 -11.31 23.55 16.78
CA ALA A 390 -10.95 22.24 17.30
C ALA A 390 -9.59 22.30 18.03
N PRO A 391 -9.53 21.90 19.32
CA PRO A 391 -8.31 21.98 20.10
C PRO A 391 -7.33 20.86 19.71
N ARG A 392 -6.02 21.13 19.80
CA ARG A 392 -4.96 20.13 19.59
C ARG A 392 -5.17 19.30 18.32
N LEU A 393 -5.50 19.97 17.21
CA LEU A 393 -5.57 19.32 15.91
C LEU A 393 -4.23 18.66 15.61
N VAL A 394 -4.20 17.44 15.08
CA VAL A 394 -2.96 16.71 14.72
C VAL A 394 -2.74 16.65 13.22
N GLY A 395 -3.80 16.85 12.45
CA GLY A 395 -3.78 16.82 11.00
C GLY A 395 -5.16 17.11 10.42
N ALA A 396 -5.18 17.62 9.19
CA ALA A 396 -6.39 17.75 8.42
C ALA A 396 -6.13 17.34 6.96
N ALA A 397 -6.79 16.28 6.50
CA ALA A 397 -6.63 15.78 5.14
C ALA A 397 -7.84 16.18 4.29
N PHE A 398 -7.57 16.74 3.11
CA PHE A 398 -8.58 17.26 2.19
C PHE A 398 -8.54 16.46 0.90
N ASP A 399 -9.70 16.03 0.40
CA ASP A 399 -9.83 15.63 -0.99
C ASP A 399 -9.57 16.87 -1.86
N ALA A 400 -8.43 16.81 -2.54
CA ALA A 400 -7.93 17.86 -3.40
C ALA A 400 -8.09 17.48 -4.89
N THR A 401 -8.99 16.55 -5.18
CA THR A 401 -9.38 16.14 -6.54
C THR A 401 -10.31 17.18 -7.16
N GLY A 402 -10.03 17.58 -8.41
CA GLY A 402 -10.83 18.58 -9.12
C GLY A 402 -10.92 19.92 -8.37
N MET A 403 -12.14 20.37 -8.07
CA MET A 403 -12.39 21.64 -7.38
C MET A 403 -12.03 21.64 -5.89
N GLY A 404 -11.89 20.45 -5.27
CA GLY A 404 -11.51 20.33 -3.86
C GLY A 404 -10.15 20.96 -3.54
N TRP A 405 -9.26 21.04 -4.54
CA TRP A 405 -7.98 21.73 -4.44
C TRP A 405 -8.10 23.18 -3.96
N THR A 406 -9.17 23.87 -4.37
CA THR A 406 -9.38 25.28 -3.99
C THR A 406 -9.63 25.45 -2.50
N VAL A 407 -10.34 24.50 -1.89
CA VAL A 407 -10.62 24.51 -0.44
C VAL A 407 -9.34 24.18 0.32
N ALA A 408 -8.61 23.15 -0.13
CA ALA A 408 -7.34 22.76 0.48
C ALA A 408 -6.29 23.89 0.40
N GLU A 409 -6.25 24.63 -0.71
CA GLU A 409 -5.33 25.76 -0.88
C GLU A 409 -5.62 26.93 0.05
N ASP A 410 -6.89 27.33 0.17
CA ASP A 410 -7.27 28.39 1.09
C ASP A 410 -7.07 28.00 2.56
N MET A 411 -7.33 26.74 2.92
CA MET A 411 -7.01 26.27 4.27
C MET A 411 -5.48 26.19 4.49
N GLY A 412 -4.72 25.74 3.49
CA GLY A 412 -3.26 25.67 3.53
C GLY A 412 -2.61 27.05 3.71
N ARG A 413 -3.18 28.11 3.12
CA ARG A 413 -2.74 29.50 3.35
C ARG A 413 -2.90 29.94 4.81
N ILE A 414 -3.93 29.47 5.49
CA ILE A 414 -4.27 29.89 6.86
C ILE A 414 -3.54 29.03 7.90
N PHE A 415 -3.46 27.71 7.68
CA PHE A 415 -2.99 26.74 8.68
C PHE A 415 -1.68 26.03 8.28
N GLY A 416 -1.09 26.39 7.15
CA GLY A 416 0.12 25.78 6.60
C GLY A 416 -0.15 24.45 5.91
N PHE A 417 0.54 24.22 4.79
CA PHE A 417 0.61 22.91 4.16
C PHE A 417 1.58 22.01 4.90
N ARG A 418 1.19 20.75 5.04
CA ARG A 418 2.03 19.71 5.62
C ARG A 418 3.19 19.39 4.68
N ASN A 419 4.41 19.36 5.23
CA ASN A 419 5.61 18.94 4.52
C ASN A 419 6.24 17.71 5.22
N PRO A 420 6.42 16.57 4.53
CA PRO A 420 7.04 15.37 5.08
C PRO A 420 8.51 15.55 5.51
N GLU A 421 9.26 16.44 4.85
CA GLU A 421 10.71 16.57 5.04
C GLU A 421 11.10 17.73 5.96
N GLY A 422 10.16 18.58 6.38
CA GLY A 422 10.47 19.69 7.29
C GLY A 422 9.27 20.47 7.81
N GLY A 423 9.23 20.64 9.15
CA GLY A 423 8.78 21.87 9.81
C GLY A 423 7.34 22.32 9.62
N GLY A 424 6.36 21.55 10.14
CA GLY A 424 5.02 22.08 10.48
C GLY A 424 4.03 22.25 9.33
N GLY A 425 2.78 22.54 9.69
CA GLY A 425 1.64 22.65 8.76
C GLY A 425 0.56 21.59 9.02
N LEU A 426 -0.70 22.01 8.99
CA LEU A 426 -1.84 21.17 9.35
C LEU A 426 -2.49 20.47 8.16
N ILE A 427 -2.50 21.12 6.99
CA ILE A 427 -3.33 20.73 5.84
C ILE A 427 -2.55 19.81 4.90
N ASP A 428 -3.11 18.62 4.64
CA ASP A 428 -2.59 17.66 3.67
C ASP A 428 -3.57 17.52 2.49
N PRO A 429 -3.22 18.05 1.30
CA PRO A 429 -4.06 17.95 0.12
C PRO A 429 -3.86 16.61 -0.60
N ILE A 430 -4.85 15.72 -0.53
CA ILE A 430 -4.79 14.39 -1.13
C ILE A 430 -5.41 14.42 -2.52
N LYS A 431 -4.66 14.00 -3.54
CA LYS A 431 -5.19 13.81 -4.90
C LYS A 431 -5.45 12.34 -5.16
N PHE A 432 -6.70 11.98 -5.42
CA PHE A 432 -7.06 10.63 -5.82
C PHE A 432 -6.82 10.47 -7.33
N THR A 433 -5.78 9.74 -7.74
CA THR A 433 -5.55 9.37 -9.14
C THR A 433 -6.29 8.07 -9.49
N SER A 434 -6.43 7.75 -10.78
CA SER A 434 -7.09 6.54 -11.29
C SER A 434 -6.49 5.22 -10.75
N ASN A 435 -5.23 5.26 -10.30
CA ASN A 435 -4.49 4.17 -9.66
C ASN A 435 -4.13 4.52 -8.21
N SER A 436 -5.09 5.01 -7.42
CA SER A 436 -4.86 5.63 -6.12
C SER A 436 -4.10 4.74 -5.11
N ASP A 437 -2.77 4.83 -5.12
CA ASP A 437 -1.88 4.27 -4.09
C ASP A 437 -2.32 4.69 -2.68
N TRP A 438 -2.89 5.89 -2.55
CA TRP A 438 -3.43 6.40 -1.30
C TRP A 438 -4.47 5.46 -0.66
N TYR A 439 -5.49 5.03 -1.43
CA TYR A 439 -6.51 4.11 -0.90
C TYR A 439 -5.87 2.75 -0.55
N ARG A 440 -4.92 2.26 -1.36
CA ARG A 440 -4.20 1.01 -1.08
C ARG A 440 -3.45 1.06 0.24
N LEU A 441 -2.82 2.20 0.55
CA LEU A 441 -1.99 2.39 1.74
C LEU A 441 -2.79 2.77 3.00
N HIS A 442 -3.99 3.35 2.85
CA HIS A 442 -4.68 3.97 3.99
C HIS A 442 -6.03 3.35 4.34
N MET A 443 -6.62 2.58 3.44
CA MET A 443 -7.82 1.81 3.75
C MET A 443 -7.56 0.56 4.59
N PRO A 444 -6.46 -0.21 4.42
CA PRO A 444 -6.18 -1.33 5.32
C PRO A 444 -6.04 -0.92 6.80
N PRO A 445 -5.33 0.18 7.15
CA PRO A 445 -5.33 0.70 8.52
C PRO A 445 -6.72 1.08 9.05
N LEU A 446 -7.59 1.66 8.21
CA LEU A 446 -8.96 1.95 8.60
C LEU A 446 -9.77 0.66 8.84
N LYS A 447 -9.60 -0.34 7.98
CA LYS A 447 -10.23 -1.66 8.13
C LYS A 447 -9.84 -2.30 9.47
N ALA A 448 -8.54 -2.27 9.81
CA ALA A 448 -8.05 -2.75 11.09
C ALA A 448 -8.72 -2.03 12.27
N ALA A 449 -8.92 -0.70 12.19
CA ALA A 449 -9.63 0.05 13.22
C ALA A 449 -11.11 -0.35 13.39
N PHE A 450 -11.75 -0.88 12.34
CA PHE A 450 -13.08 -1.49 12.45
C PHE A 450 -13.04 -2.90 13.07
N GLU A 451 -12.00 -3.68 12.77
CA GLU A 451 -11.82 -5.06 13.26
C GLU A 451 -11.41 -5.10 14.74
N ASP A 452 -10.46 -4.25 15.14
CA ASP A 452 -9.89 -4.21 16.48
C ASP A 452 -10.80 -3.50 17.49
N GLU A 453 -11.20 -4.20 18.55
CA GLU A 453 -12.03 -3.65 19.63
C GLU A 453 -11.41 -2.38 20.25
N GLY A 454 -12.22 -1.33 20.45
CA GLY A 454 -11.79 -0.09 21.11
C GLY A 454 -10.99 0.89 20.24
N MET A 455 -10.72 0.61 18.96
CA MET A 455 -9.91 1.50 18.12
C MET A 455 -10.70 2.62 17.41
N LEU A 456 -11.98 2.37 17.13
CA LEU A 456 -12.87 3.30 16.41
C LEU A 456 -14.27 3.31 17.01
N GLU A 457 -14.81 4.51 17.23
CA GLU A 457 -16.20 4.74 17.62
C GLU A 457 -16.87 5.79 16.73
N LEU A 458 -17.97 5.39 16.11
CA LEU A 458 -18.78 6.17 15.19
C LEU A 458 -20.14 6.53 15.80
N VAL A 459 -20.72 7.62 15.30
CA VAL A 459 -22.11 7.98 15.58
C VAL A 459 -23.04 7.01 14.85
N LYS A 460 -24.14 6.64 15.51
CA LYS A 460 -25.24 5.87 14.90
C LYS A 460 -25.96 6.70 13.86
N ASP A 461 -25.88 6.26 12.60
CA ASP A 461 -26.60 6.85 11.47
C ASP A 461 -26.70 5.82 10.35
N ASP A 462 -27.91 5.65 9.79
CA ASP A 462 -28.20 4.65 8.76
C ASP A 462 -27.57 5.01 7.41
N GLU A 463 -27.51 6.30 7.08
CA GLU A 463 -26.86 6.78 5.86
C GLU A 463 -25.34 6.60 5.93
N HIS A 464 -24.71 6.84 7.09
CA HIS A 464 -23.27 6.57 7.29
C HIS A 464 -22.93 5.08 7.17
N LEU A 465 -23.80 4.21 7.70
CA LEU A 465 -23.66 2.77 7.56
C LEU A 465 -23.75 2.37 6.09
N GLY A 466 -24.76 2.91 5.39
CA GLY A 466 -24.94 2.73 3.95
C GLY A 466 -23.70 3.12 3.16
N ASP A 467 -23.16 4.31 3.42
CA ASP A 467 -21.97 4.85 2.75
C ASP A 467 -20.73 3.96 2.96
N ILE A 468 -20.47 3.49 4.19
CA ILE A 468 -19.34 2.59 4.45
C ILE A 468 -19.51 1.25 3.71
N ARG A 469 -20.74 0.74 3.62
CA ARG A 469 -21.04 -0.50 2.88
C ARG A 469 -20.88 -0.38 1.37
N LEU A 470 -20.86 0.85 0.83
CA LEU A 470 -20.58 1.08 -0.58
C LEU A 470 -19.11 0.85 -0.93
N VAL A 471 -18.21 0.90 0.05
CA VAL A 471 -16.81 0.59 -0.18
C VAL A 471 -16.69 -0.87 -0.58
N LYS A 472 -16.14 -1.08 -1.77
CA LYS A 472 -15.81 -2.40 -2.29
C LYS A 472 -14.32 -2.46 -2.46
N VAL A 473 -13.77 -3.66 -2.32
CA VAL A 473 -12.45 -3.89 -2.91
C VAL A 473 -12.66 -3.80 -4.42
N ILE A 474 -11.90 -2.97 -5.12
CA ILE A 474 -11.91 -2.85 -6.59
C ILE A 474 -10.46 -2.89 -7.01
N ARG A 475 -10.10 -3.89 -7.80
CA ARG A 475 -8.69 -4.13 -8.16
C ARG A 475 -7.77 -4.20 -6.94
N GLY A 476 -8.14 -4.99 -5.92
CA GLY A 476 -7.35 -5.15 -4.69
C GLY A 476 -7.34 -3.94 -3.74
N ILE A 477 -7.90 -2.80 -4.15
CA ILE A 477 -7.91 -1.54 -3.40
C ILE A 477 -9.32 -1.31 -2.83
N PRO A 478 -9.51 -1.19 -1.52
CA PRO A 478 -10.80 -0.78 -0.97
C PRO A 478 -11.09 0.66 -1.39
N LYS A 479 -12.13 0.86 -2.21
CA LYS A 479 -12.59 2.18 -2.62
C LYS A 479 -14.06 2.14 -3.01
N ILE A 480 -14.65 3.30 -3.18
CA ILE A 480 -16.03 3.40 -3.66
C ILE A 480 -16.02 3.14 -5.18
N PRO A 481 -16.91 2.29 -5.71
CA PRO A 481 -17.08 2.12 -7.15
C PRO A 481 -17.57 3.39 -7.85
N ASP A 482 -17.09 3.62 -9.07
CA ASP A 482 -17.55 4.73 -9.92
C ASP A 482 -19.07 4.63 -10.27
N ALA A 483 -19.65 3.43 -10.11
CA ALA A 483 -21.06 3.15 -10.40
C ALA A 483 -21.96 3.52 -9.21
N ARG A 484 -22.87 4.47 -9.43
CA ARG A 484 -23.82 4.97 -8.42
C ARG A 484 -24.95 3.99 -8.13
N THR A 485 -25.11 3.60 -6.87
CA THR A 485 -26.27 2.81 -6.39
C THR A 485 -27.34 3.70 -5.73
N GLY A 486 -28.62 3.50 -6.07
CA GLY A 486 -29.77 4.25 -5.50
C GLY A 486 -30.83 4.68 -6.53
N GLU A 487 -32.03 5.07 -6.07
CA GLU A 487 -33.13 5.60 -6.90
C GLU A 487 -32.83 7.01 -7.46
N THR A 488 -33.59 7.39 -8.48
CA THR A 488 -33.25 8.31 -9.57
C THR A 488 -32.95 9.77 -9.20
N ASN A 489 -33.10 10.22 -7.93
CA ASN A 489 -33.00 11.65 -7.59
C ASN A 489 -32.16 12.05 -6.34
N LYS A 490 -31.66 11.13 -5.51
CA LYS A 490 -30.77 11.47 -4.35
C LYS A 490 -29.78 10.33 -4.02
N LYS A 491 -28.97 9.91 -4.99
CA LYS A 491 -27.98 8.83 -4.78
C LYS A 491 -26.84 9.34 -3.89
N ARG A 492 -26.56 8.66 -2.76
CA ARG A 492 -25.32 8.85 -1.99
C ARG A 492 -24.20 8.06 -2.65
N HIS A 493 -23.00 8.63 -2.69
CA HIS A 493 -21.84 8.03 -3.36
C HIS A 493 -20.82 7.49 -2.35
N GLY A 494 -21.17 7.34 -1.07
CA GLY A 494 -20.20 6.91 -0.06
C GLY A 494 -19.28 8.03 0.44
N ASP A 495 -19.68 9.29 0.24
CA ASP A 495 -18.92 10.51 0.58
C ASP A 495 -18.45 10.49 2.06
N PHE A 496 -19.30 9.97 2.97
CA PHE A 496 -18.92 9.81 4.37
C PHE A 496 -17.76 8.83 4.57
N ALA A 497 -17.69 7.75 3.81
CA ALA A 497 -16.63 6.76 3.93
C ALA A 497 -15.27 7.35 3.50
N VAL A 498 -15.25 8.20 2.46
CA VAL A 498 -14.04 8.93 2.04
C VAL A 498 -13.60 9.91 3.12
N ALA A 499 -14.52 10.74 3.62
CA ALA A 499 -14.21 11.70 4.67
C ALA A 499 -13.70 11.02 5.96
N LEU A 500 -14.27 9.86 6.32
CA LEU A 500 -13.79 9.05 7.44
C LEU A 500 -12.38 8.50 7.19
N ALA A 501 -12.10 8.00 5.97
CA ALA A 501 -10.76 7.52 5.60
C ALA A 501 -9.72 8.64 5.68
N LEU A 502 -10.05 9.84 5.17
CA LEU A 502 -9.20 11.02 5.27
C LEU A 502 -8.96 11.43 6.73
N ALA A 503 -10.01 11.43 7.57
CA ALA A 503 -9.90 11.78 8.98
C ALA A 503 -9.05 10.76 9.75
N HIS A 504 -9.24 9.47 9.47
CA HIS A 504 -8.44 8.39 10.05
C HIS A 504 -6.98 8.50 9.62
N TYR A 505 -6.71 8.76 8.33
CA TYR A 505 -5.37 9.05 7.85
C TYR A 505 -4.74 10.24 8.58
N ALA A 506 -5.45 11.37 8.67
CA ALA A 506 -4.98 12.57 9.37
C ALA A 506 -4.68 12.31 10.86
N SER A 507 -5.45 11.43 11.51
CA SER A 507 -5.27 11.06 12.92
C SER A 507 -4.03 10.21 13.22
N ARG A 508 -3.42 9.60 12.19
CA ARG A 508 -2.19 8.79 12.33
C ARG A 508 -0.93 9.61 12.06
N GLN A 509 -1.09 10.88 11.70
CA GLN A 509 0.02 11.75 11.38
C GLN A 509 0.76 12.21 12.63
N GLN A 510 2.09 12.31 12.55
CA GLN A 510 2.89 12.90 13.62
C GLN A 510 2.63 14.39 13.71
N TRP A 511 2.23 14.87 14.89
CA TRP A 511 2.04 16.29 15.17
C TRP A 511 3.20 16.84 16.01
N PHE A 512 3.62 18.06 15.71
CA PHE A 512 4.61 18.80 16.49
C PHE A 512 3.90 19.98 17.17
N GLU A 513 3.89 19.98 18.49
CA GLU A 513 3.38 21.12 19.26
C GLU A 513 4.49 22.18 19.35
N TYR A 514 4.33 23.26 18.60
CA TYR A 514 5.11 24.48 18.81
C TYR A 514 4.38 25.35 19.83
N ALA A 515 4.39 24.95 21.09
CA ALA A 515 3.98 25.84 22.16
C ALA A 515 5.08 26.88 22.39
N TYR A 516 4.72 28.17 22.37
CA TYR A 516 5.57 29.19 22.98
C TYR A 516 5.54 28.96 24.49
N LEU A 517 6.64 28.41 25.03
CA LEU A 517 6.92 28.49 26.46
C LEU A 517 7.55 29.85 26.72
N ALA A 518 6.81 30.75 27.38
CA ALA A 518 7.40 31.97 27.90
C ALA A 518 8.55 31.59 28.85
N ALA A 519 9.71 32.24 28.74
CA ALA A 519 10.87 31.95 29.59
C ALA A 519 10.54 32.05 31.11
N SER A 520 9.52 32.82 31.48
CA SER A 520 9.01 32.91 32.86
C SER A 520 8.42 31.60 33.39
N ALA A 521 7.80 30.78 32.53
CA ALA A 521 7.23 29.50 32.92
C ALA A 521 8.29 28.43 33.22
N LEU A 522 9.54 28.63 32.76
CA LEU A 522 10.69 27.79 33.11
C LEU A 522 11.36 28.20 34.44
N SER A 523 10.98 29.36 34.99
CA SER A 523 11.55 29.86 36.25
C SER A 523 10.73 29.49 37.50
N GLU A 524 9.45 29.16 37.35
CA GLU A 524 8.56 28.83 38.48
C GLU A 524 8.79 27.42 39.06
N ASP A 525 9.47 26.52 38.32
CA ASP A 525 9.85 25.18 38.78
C ASP A 525 11.26 25.12 39.41
N ARG A 526 11.87 26.29 39.71
CA ARG A 526 13.11 26.37 40.50
C ARG A 526 12.85 27.08 41.83
N ASN A 527 12.08 26.45 42.70
CA ASN A 527 12.25 26.66 44.12
C ASN A 527 12.92 25.43 44.74
N ASP A 528 14.02 25.72 45.42
CA ASP A 528 14.76 24.88 46.37
C ASP A 528 15.64 23.77 45.77
N ASP A 529 16.86 24.14 45.35
CA ASP A 529 18.04 24.01 46.23
C ASP A 529 19.34 24.36 45.46
N ASP A 530 20.28 24.97 46.19
CA ASP A 530 21.71 25.15 45.92
C ASP A 530 22.19 26.31 45.01
N ASP A 531 22.52 27.40 45.70
CA ASP A 531 23.85 28.02 45.83
C ASP A 531 24.77 28.23 44.60
N ASP A 532 25.18 29.50 44.47
CA ASP A 532 26.41 30.02 43.87
C ASP A 532 26.73 29.89 42.36
N GLY A 533 26.88 31.06 41.73
CA GLY A 533 28.11 31.34 40.96
C GLY A 533 28.05 31.45 39.43
N HIS A 534 27.78 32.69 38.97
CA HIS A 534 28.50 33.36 37.86
C HIS A 534 28.34 32.89 36.38
N TYR A 535 28.49 33.87 35.48
CA TYR A 535 28.45 33.86 34.00
C TYR A 535 27.05 33.80 33.35
N GLY A 536 26.53 34.80 32.65
CA GLY A 536 27.14 35.95 31.98
C GLY A 536 27.33 35.71 30.48
N ARG A 537 26.29 36.07 29.70
CA ARG A 537 26.24 36.40 28.25
C ARG A 537 26.69 35.34 27.22
N GLN A 538 25.85 35.17 26.18
CA GLN A 538 26.14 34.92 24.74
C GLN A 538 24.85 34.28 24.14
N HIS A 539 24.15 34.74 23.10
CA HIS A 539 24.42 35.61 21.95
C HIS A 539 23.10 36.26 21.49
N TRP A 540 23.24 37.36 20.72
CA TRP A 540 22.18 38.07 20.01
C TRP A 540 21.61 37.27 18.84
#